data_AF-A0A7J4QIJ1-F1
#
_entry.id   AF-A0A7J4QIJ1-F1
#
_cell.length_a   1.000
_cell.length_b   1.000
_cell.length_c   1.000
_cell.angle_alpha   90.00
_cell.angle_beta   90.00
_cell.angle_gamma   90.00
#
_symmetry.space_group_name_H-M   'P 1'
#
loop_
_entity.id
_entity.type
_entity.pdbx_description
1 polymer ?
#
loop_
_entity_poly.entity_id
_entity_poly.type
_entity_poly.pdbx_seq_one_letter_code
_entity_poly.pdbx_strand_id
1 'polypeptide(L)'
;MNDLFAIVPASAIILLIAIRKIVMPVKFNQEIIGDIHPDEVDNSAAMRMMIGAGFGGIGLMGLILGFTLEQGEATTTLLYAMAAAYAFLFATLLLVKQKGHMDHLPKPPLVIFPTMLVLCIVGAVL
;
A
#
# COMPACT_ATOMS: atom_id res chain seq x y z
N MET A 1 -4.01 -20.52 -10.73
CA MET A 1 -5.20 -19.64 -10.71
C MET A 1 -5.05 -18.64 -11.86
N ASN A 2 -6.04 -17.84 -12.26
CA ASN A 2 -5.73 -16.73 -13.17
C ASN A 2 -5.10 -15.63 -12.30
N ASP A 3 -3.80 -15.40 -12.45
CA ASP A 3 -2.98 -14.49 -11.64
C ASP A 3 -3.60 -13.09 -11.57
N LEU A 4 -4.36 -12.73 -12.61
CA LEU A 4 -5.13 -11.50 -12.70
C LEU A 4 -6.13 -11.33 -11.53
N PHE A 5 -6.71 -12.41 -11.01
CA PHE A 5 -7.63 -12.36 -9.86
C PHE A 5 -6.94 -11.97 -8.55
N ALA A 6 -5.61 -12.09 -8.46
CA ALA A 6 -4.84 -11.59 -7.32
C ALA A 6 -4.25 -10.20 -7.64
N ILE A 7 -3.68 -10.02 -8.84
CA ILE A 7 -3.02 -8.77 -9.25
C ILE A 7 -4.02 -7.61 -9.27
N VAL A 8 -5.17 -7.76 -9.93
CA VAL A 8 -6.13 -6.65 -10.12
C VAL A 8 -6.71 -6.16 -8.80
N PRO A 9 -7.23 -7.01 -7.89
CA PRO A 9 -7.73 -6.53 -6.61
C PRO A 9 -6.64 -5.91 -5.74
N ALA A 10 -5.45 -6.52 -5.68
CA ALA A 10 -4.34 -5.96 -4.90
C ALA A 10 -3.95 -4.56 -5.38
N SER A 11 -3.88 -4.40 -6.70
CA SER A 11 -3.51 -3.16 -7.37
C SER A 11 -4.59 -2.08 -7.28
N ALA A 12 -5.86 -2.46 -7.47
CA ALA A 12 -6.99 -1.54 -7.39
C ALA A 12 -7.18 -1.01 -5.95
N ILE A 13 -7.09 -1.88 -4.95
CA ILE A 13 -7.25 -1.50 -3.55
C ILE A 13 -6.14 -0.51 -3.14
N ILE A 14 -4.88 -0.80 -3.45
CA ILE A 14 -3.78 0.10 -3.10
C ILE A 14 -3.88 1.44 -3.83
N LEU A 15 -4.38 1.44 -5.08
CA LEU A 15 -4.62 2.65 -5.86
C LEU A 15 -5.76 3.51 -5.27
N LEU A 16 -6.86 2.91 -4.83
CA LEU A 16 -7.95 3.63 -4.16
C LEU A 16 -7.46 4.31 -2.87
N ILE A 17 -6.62 3.61 -2.10
CA ILE A 17 -6.00 4.16 -0.89
C ILE A 17 -5.03 5.30 -1.26
N ALA A 18 -4.24 5.14 -2.32
CA ALA A 18 -3.34 6.17 -2.83
C ALA A 18 -4.11 7.45 -3.21
N ILE A 19 -5.19 7.32 -3.98
CA ILE A 19 -6.05 8.45 -4.38
C ILE A 19 -6.59 9.15 -3.12
N ARG A 20 -7.10 8.40 -2.14
CA ARG A 20 -7.59 8.99 -0.89
C ARG A 20 -6.49 9.77 -0.16
N LYS A 21 -5.27 9.24 -0.10
CA LYS A 21 -4.11 9.92 0.52
C LYS A 21 -3.70 11.20 -0.19
N ILE A 22 -3.86 11.25 -1.52
CA ILE A 22 -3.49 12.41 -2.34
C ILE A 22 -4.58 13.49 -2.29
N VAL A 23 -5.85 13.09 -2.38
CA VAL A 23 -6.99 14.02 -2.46
C VAL A 23 -7.38 14.57 -1.09
N MET A 24 -7.25 13.77 -0.03
CA MET A 24 -7.64 14.16 1.34
C MET A 24 -6.52 13.92 2.37
N PRO A 25 -5.30 14.48 2.17
CA PRO A 25 -4.13 14.15 2.99
C PRO A 25 -4.28 14.57 4.45
N VAL A 26 -4.80 15.78 4.71
CA VAL A 26 -5.03 16.31 6.07
C VAL A 26 -5.99 15.43 6.85
N LYS A 27 -7.18 15.18 6.27
CA LYS A 27 -8.20 14.32 6.88
C LYS A 27 -7.68 12.91 7.13
N PHE A 28 -6.91 12.35 6.19
CA PHE A 28 -6.31 11.03 6.35
C PHE A 28 -5.30 10.99 7.52
N ASN A 29 -4.48 12.04 7.68
CA ASN A 29 -3.56 12.14 8.81
C ASN A 29 -4.32 12.23 10.13
N GLN A 30 -5.36 13.07 10.20
CA GLN A 30 -6.17 13.27 11.41
C GLN A 30 -6.91 11.99 11.83
N GLU A 31 -7.41 11.20 10.87
CA GLU A 31 -8.02 9.89 11.15
C GLU A 31 -7.04 8.88 11.80
N ILE A 32 -5.73 9.10 11.69
CA ILE A 32 -4.70 8.23 12.24
C ILE A 32 -4.09 8.79 13.53
N ILE A 33 -3.72 10.07 13.50
CA ILE A 33 -2.88 10.71 14.52
C ILE A 33 -3.75 11.52 15.50
N GLY A 34 -4.96 11.93 15.10
CA GLY A 34 -5.74 12.93 15.82
C GLY A 34 -5.39 14.34 15.36
N ASP A 35 -5.60 15.33 16.23
CA ASP A 35 -5.32 16.72 15.90
C ASP A 35 -3.83 16.95 15.63
N ILE A 36 -3.56 17.69 14.55
CA ILE A 36 -2.20 18.01 14.09
C ILE A 36 -1.95 19.47 14.46
N HIS A 37 -0.76 19.76 14.99
CA HIS A 37 -0.35 21.13 15.28
C HIS A 37 -0.51 22.01 14.04
N PRO A 38 -1.10 23.23 14.13
CA PRO A 38 -1.40 24.08 12.97
C PRO A 38 -0.22 24.27 12.02
N ASP A 39 0.97 24.48 12.56
CA ASP A 39 2.21 24.71 11.79
C ASP A 39 2.70 23.47 11.02
N GLU A 40 2.23 22.27 11.39
CA GLU A 40 2.65 21.00 10.80
C GLU A 40 1.62 20.41 9.84
N VAL A 41 0.43 21.02 9.72
CA VAL A 41 -0.68 20.49 8.90
C VAL A 41 -0.25 20.32 7.44
N ASP A 42 0.36 21.34 6.85
CA ASP A 42 0.75 21.34 5.44
C ASP A 42 1.94 20.44 5.15
N ASN A 43 2.96 20.45 6.01
CA ASN A 43 4.13 19.57 5.89
C ASN A 43 3.72 18.09 6.00
N SER A 44 2.89 17.77 6.99
CA SER A 44 2.36 16.42 7.18
C SER A 44 1.46 15.99 6.02
N ALA A 45 0.68 16.91 5.45
CA ALA A 45 -0.13 16.65 4.27
C ALA A 45 0.72 16.37 3.03
N ALA A 46 1.75 17.18 2.78
CA ALA A 46 2.67 16.97 1.66
C ALA A 46 3.35 15.59 1.72
N MET A 47 3.83 15.19 2.90
CA MET A 47 4.37 13.84 3.11
C MET A 47 3.33 12.75 2.86
N ARG A 48 2.08 12.95 3.30
CA ARG A 48 0.99 12.00 3.05
C ARG A 48 0.69 11.84 1.57
N MET A 49 0.72 12.92 0.80
CA MET A 49 0.56 12.89 -0.66
C MET A 49 1.69 12.12 -1.33
N MET A 50 2.95 12.36 -0.95
CA MET A 50 4.10 11.63 -1.50
C MET A 50 4.04 10.13 -1.18
N ILE A 51 3.64 9.75 0.04
CA ILE A 51 3.39 8.34 0.38
C ILE A 51 2.24 7.79 -0.47
N GLY A 52 1.19 8.58 -0.68
CA GLY A 52 0.09 8.25 -1.60
C GLY A 52 0.58 7.96 -3.01
N ALA A 53 1.46 8.80 -3.56
CA ALA A 53 2.05 8.61 -4.87
C ALA A 53 2.86 7.30 -4.96
N GLY A 54 3.64 6.97 -3.92
CA GLY A 54 4.35 5.67 -3.85
C GLY A 54 3.40 4.47 -3.91
N PHE A 55 2.27 4.54 -3.19
CA PHE A 55 1.25 3.49 -3.22
C PHE A 55 0.54 3.43 -4.58
N GLY A 56 0.29 4.59 -5.17
CA GLY A 56 -0.29 4.72 -6.50
C GLY A 56 0.62 4.13 -7.58
N GLY A 57 1.93 4.31 -7.46
CA GLY A 57 2.92 3.69 -8.34
C GLY A 57 2.84 2.16 -8.31
N ILE A 58 2.79 1.55 -7.12
CA ILE A 58 2.64 0.09 -6.97
C ILE A 58 1.33 -0.37 -7.64
N GLY A 59 0.22 0.31 -7.36
CA GLY A 59 -1.10 -0.04 -7.93
C GLY A 59 -1.17 0.13 -9.44
N LEU A 60 -0.63 1.22 -9.99
CA LEU A 60 -0.61 1.44 -11.44
C LEU A 60 0.28 0.42 -12.15
N MET A 61 1.49 0.16 -11.63
CA MET A 61 2.37 -0.87 -12.20
C MET A 61 1.70 -2.24 -12.18
N GLY A 62 1.09 -2.63 -11.05
CA GLY A 62 0.38 -3.90 -10.94
C GLY A 62 -0.80 -4.02 -11.91
N LEU A 63 -1.62 -2.98 -12.06
CA LEU A 63 -2.72 -2.98 -13.04
C LEU A 63 -2.21 -3.08 -14.48
N ILE A 64 -1.27 -2.21 -14.87
CA ILE A 64 -0.73 -2.18 -16.23
C ILE A 64 -0.10 -3.53 -16.57
N LEU A 65 0.85 -3.99 -15.74
CA LEU A 65 1.57 -5.24 -15.98
C LEU A 65 0.66 -6.46 -15.90
N GLY A 66 -0.34 -6.45 -15.01
CA GLY A 66 -1.31 -7.53 -14.90
C GLY A 66 -2.13 -7.74 -16.18
N PHE A 67 -2.47 -6.67 -16.90
CA PHE A 67 -3.20 -6.76 -18.17
C PHE A 67 -2.31 -6.91 -19.40
N THR A 68 -1.02 -6.60 -19.30
CA THR A 68 -0.10 -6.65 -20.46
C THR A 68 0.77 -7.89 -20.52
N LEU A 69 1.13 -8.48 -19.37
CA LEU A 69 1.97 -9.66 -19.33
C LEU A 69 1.18 -10.92 -19.68
N GLU A 70 1.84 -11.85 -20.36
CA GLU A 70 1.30 -13.19 -20.58
C GLU A 70 1.13 -13.92 -19.23
N GLN A 71 0.05 -14.68 -19.11
CA GLN A 71 -0.24 -15.48 -17.92
C GLN A 71 0.83 -16.57 -17.76
N GLY A 72 1.31 -16.76 -16.54
CA GLY A 72 2.38 -17.71 -16.21
C GLY A 72 3.53 -17.05 -15.44
N GLU A 73 4.77 -17.44 -15.75
CA GLU A 73 5.94 -17.06 -14.93
C GLU A 73 6.10 -15.54 -14.73
N ALA A 74 5.77 -14.73 -15.75
CA ALA A 74 5.88 -13.28 -15.67
C ALA A 74 4.88 -12.66 -14.67
N THR A 75 3.63 -13.14 -14.68
CA THR A 75 2.57 -12.67 -13.78
C THR A 75 2.74 -13.22 -12.36
N THR A 76 3.24 -14.45 -12.23
CA THR A 76 3.67 -15.03 -10.94
C THR A 76 4.84 -14.24 -10.32
N THR A 77 5.83 -13.85 -11.14
CA THR A 77 6.96 -13.01 -10.69
C THR A 77 6.47 -11.63 -10.22
N LEU A 78 5.52 -11.03 -10.94
CA LEU A 78 4.89 -9.77 -10.53
C LEU A 78 4.21 -9.91 -9.17
N LEU A 79 3.48 -11.01 -8.92
CA LEU A 79 2.85 -11.27 -7.64
C LEU A 79 3.87 -11.39 -6.49
N TYR A 80 5.00 -12.07 -6.71
CA TYR A 80 6.08 -12.11 -5.71
C TYR A 80 6.71 -10.73 -5.48
N ALA A 81 6.91 -9.93 -6.52
CA ALA A 81 7.43 -8.58 -6.39
C ALA A 81 6.47 -7.67 -5.60
N MET A 82 5.16 -7.76 -5.87
CA MET A 82 4.13 -7.05 -5.10
C MET A 82 4.09 -7.53 -3.65
N ALA A 83 4.15 -8.84 -3.40
CA ALA A 83 4.25 -9.41 -2.05
C ALA A 83 5.46 -8.85 -1.30
N ALA A 84 6.64 -8.82 -1.92
CA ALA A 84 7.84 -8.25 -1.32
C ALA A 84 7.67 -6.75 -0.99
N ALA A 85 7.04 -5.97 -1.87
CA ALA A 85 6.74 -4.57 -1.60
C ALA A 85 5.79 -4.39 -0.39
N TYR A 86 4.71 -5.17 -0.31
CA TYR A 86 3.79 -5.11 0.84
C TYR A 86 4.44 -5.58 2.13
N ALA A 87 5.28 -6.63 2.09
CA ALA A 87 6.06 -7.08 3.23
C ALA A 87 7.02 -5.99 3.72
N PHE A 88 7.71 -5.30 2.80
CA PHE A 88 8.61 -4.20 3.15
C PHE A 88 7.87 -3.02 3.78
N LEU A 89 6.70 -2.66 3.24
CA LEU A 89 5.83 -1.61 3.82
C LEU A 89 5.36 -1.99 5.24
N PHE A 90 4.93 -3.24 5.42
CA PHE A 90 4.48 -3.74 6.72
C PHE A 90 5.62 -3.81 7.73
N ALA A 91 6.78 -4.34 7.35
CA ALA A 91 7.96 -4.37 8.20
C ALA A 91 8.40 -2.97 8.61
N THR A 92 8.40 -2.00 7.68
CA THR A 92 8.73 -0.60 7.97
C THR A 92 7.76 -0.01 8.99
N LEU A 93 6.46 -0.30 8.89
CA LEU A 93 5.48 0.14 9.87
C LEU A 93 5.77 -0.40 11.29
N LEU A 94 6.13 -1.68 11.40
CA LEU A 94 6.53 -2.29 12.67
C LEU A 94 7.82 -1.66 13.22
N LEU A 95 8.79 -1.39 12.35
CA LEU A 95 10.06 -0.73 12.72
C LEU A 95 9.83 0.70 13.24
N VAL A 96 8.91 1.47 12.65
CA VAL A 96 8.56 2.82 13.13
C VAL A 96 8.03 2.76 14.57
N LYS A 97 7.17 1.78 14.87
CA LYS A 97 6.69 1.55 16.24
C LYS A 97 7.81 1.11 17.18
N GLN A 98 8.67 0.19 16.74
CA GLN A 98 9.81 -0.28 17.54
C GLN A 98 10.79 0.84 17.88
N LYS A 99 10.99 1.80 16.97
CA LYS A 99 11.84 2.99 17.19
C LYS A 99 11.20 4.08 18.05
N GLY A 100 9.96 3.89 18.50
CA GLY A 100 9.27 4.85 19.37
C GLY A 100 8.76 6.11 18.65
N HIS A 101 8.68 6.10 17.32
CA HIS A 101 8.15 7.23 16.55
C HIS A 101 6.62 7.25 16.44
N MET A 102 5.93 6.33 17.12
CA MET A 102 4.48 6.19 17.04
C MET A 102 3.91 5.50 18.29
N ASP A 103 2.86 6.09 18.87
CA ASP A 103 2.22 5.58 20.10
C ASP A 103 1.30 4.38 19.82
N HIS A 104 0.59 4.39 18.71
CA HIS A 104 -0.26 3.29 18.28
C HIS A 104 -0.11 3.05 16.79
N LEU A 105 -0.14 1.78 16.40
CA LEU A 105 -0.09 1.43 14.98
C LEU A 105 -1.43 1.79 14.31
N PRO A 106 -1.41 2.48 13.16
CA PRO A 106 -2.62 2.78 12.42
C PRO A 106 -3.29 1.48 11.97
N LYS A 107 -4.56 1.32 12.33
CA LYS A 107 -5.34 0.12 11.99
C LYS A 107 -5.43 -0.13 10.48
N PRO A 108 -5.64 0.87 9.59
CA PRO A 108 -5.80 0.57 8.18
C PRO A 108 -4.54 -0.07 7.55
N PRO A 109 -3.32 0.48 7.68
CA PRO A 109 -2.09 -0.19 7.22
C PRO A 109 -1.87 -1.59 7.81
N LEU A 110 -2.22 -1.81 9.08
CA LEU A 110 -2.12 -3.13 9.74
C LEU A 110 -3.02 -4.20 9.11
N VAL A 111 -4.14 -3.80 8.52
CA VAL A 111 -5.05 -4.74 7.85
C VAL A 111 -4.68 -4.85 6.37
N ILE A 112 -4.46 -3.71 5.71
CA ILE A 112 -4.26 -3.65 4.25
C ILE A 112 -2.99 -4.40 3.84
N PHE A 113 -1.82 -4.09 4.40
CA PHE A 113 -0.58 -4.67 3.89
C PHE A 113 -0.49 -6.19 4.10
N PRO A 114 -0.84 -6.75 5.27
CA PRO A 114 -0.88 -8.20 5.42
C PRO A 114 -1.91 -8.87 4.51
N THR A 115 -3.08 -8.25 4.30
CA THR A 115 -4.11 -8.80 3.40
C THR A 115 -3.61 -8.84 1.95
N MET A 116 -3.00 -7.75 1.47
CA MET A 116 -2.44 -7.71 0.11
C MET A 116 -1.25 -8.66 -0.04
N LEU A 117 -0.39 -8.76 0.98
CA LEU A 117 0.70 -9.73 1.03
C LEU A 117 0.19 -11.16 0.87
N VAL A 118 -0.80 -11.56 1.68
CA VAL A 118 -1.39 -12.90 1.59
C VAL A 118 -2.05 -13.12 0.24
N LEU A 119 -2.82 -12.14 -0.26
CA LEU A 119 -3.45 -12.22 -1.58
C LEU A 119 -2.41 -12.44 -2.69
N CYS A 120 -1.29 -11.74 -2.65
CA CYS A 120 -0.22 -11.90 -3.64
C CYS A 120 0.47 -13.26 -3.54
N ILE A 121 0.77 -13.74 -2.32
CA ILE A 121 1.40 -15.06 -2.12
C ILE A 121 0.46 -16.18 -2.55
N VAL A 122 -0.80 -16.13 -2.13
CA VAL A 122 -1.82 -17.12 -2.54
C VAL A 122 -2.00 -17.08 -4.05
N GLY A 123 -2.03 -15.89 -4.65
CA GLY A 123 -2.05 -15.67 -6.09
C GLY A 123 -0.89 -16.34 -6.82
N ALA A 124 0.31 -16.28 -6.27
CA ALA A 124 1.52 -16.79 -6.91
C ALA A 124 1.70 -18.31 -6.76
N VAL A 125 1.02 -18.93 -5.80
CA VAL A 125 1.22 -20.34 -5.43
C VAL A 125 0.08 -21.24 -5.93
N LEU A 126 -1.13 -20.71 -6.11
CA LEU A 126 -2.32 -21.46 -6.55
C LEU A 126 -2.65 -21.23 -8.02
#